data_AF-A0A1F6ZSJ3-F1
#
_entry.id   AF-A0A1F6ZSJ3-F1
#
_cell.length_a   1.000
_cell.length_b   1.000
_cell.length_c   1.000
_cell.angle_alpha   90.00
_cell.angle_beta   90.00
_cell.angle_gamma   90.00
#
_symmetry.space_group_name_H-M   'P 1'
#
loop_
_entity.id
_entity.type
_entity.pdbx_description
1 polymer ?
#
loop_
_entity_poly.entity_id
_entity_poly.type
_entity_poly.pdbx_seq_one_letter_code
_entity_poly.pdbx_strand_id
1 'polypeptide(L)'
;MEDQIEVIVGTGIYGQGNIIKAVRNEGFQVRSINRLWPRDHYVHFNGRYVKSGSPGFIDGNSFGEGGNVLPGNGFLLVSDGVYIKEKFAKILSDEPTYEQIKEAILSKGREYYPDARIHVAPTGYFHKGKGHEHIDMLTLLLPKTKLLILDTHFGKRAGTAKEYDEIAQAERLKLIRFDSSQDGVWYPLNSLVLPKGDSEIVFVDTRASSLMRLLSQEGIRSIGIDMLKHTYPAGKIHCQTNTCKLGDNIEGFLANS
;
A
#
# COMPACT_ATOMS: atom_id res chain seq x y z
N MET A 1 9.87 -11.22 15.92
CA MET A 1 10.53 -9.90 15.74
C MET A 1 9.45 -8.83 15.68
N GLU A 2 8.62 -8.71 16.72
CA GLU A 2 7.41 -7.85 16.70
C GLU A 2 7.60 -6.52 17.44
N ASP A 3 8.69 -6.36 18.20
CA ASP A 3 8.77 -5.30 19.22
C ASP A 3 9.52 -4.02 18.78
N GLN A 4 9.76 -3.84 17.48
CA GLN A 4 10.58 -2.73 17.00
C GLN A 4 9.99 -2.02 15.80
N ILE A 5 8.67 -1.82 15.73
CA ILE A 5 8.06 -1.00 14.68
C ILE A 5 7.73 0.38 15.23
N GLU A 6 8.09 1.40 14.46
CA GLU A 6 7.71 2.78 14.67
C GLU A 6 6.91 3.29 13.47
N VAL A 7 5.79 3.94 13.76
CA VAL A 7 4.92 4.53 12.74
C VAL A 7 5.37 5.96 12.46
N ILE A 8 5.70 6.21 11.21
CA ILE A 8 5.99 7.53 10.69
C ILE A 8 4.68 8.15 10.23
N VAL A 9 4.36 9.34 10.71
CA VAL A 9 3.18 10.11 10.27
C VAL A 9 3.65 11.40 9.63
N GLY A 10 3.08 11.74 8.48
CA GLY A 10 3.38 13.02 7.84
C GLY A 10 2.92 14.23 8.64
N THR A 11 3.31 15.43 8.20
CA THR A 11 2.74 16.71 8.66
C THR A 11 2.26 17.56 7.48
N GLY A 12 1.34 18.49 7.72
CA GLY A 12 0.88 19.46 6.72
C GLY A 12 -0.44 19.13 6.01
N ILE A 13 -1.14 18.05 6.40
CA ILE A 13 -2.50 17.74 5.92
C ILE A 13 -3.43 17.29 7.07
N TYR A 14 -4.74 17.43 6.85
CA TYR A 14 -5.75 17.10 7.87
C TYR A 14 -5.80 15.59 8.17
N GLY A 15 -6.02 15.24 9.44
CA GLY A 15 -6.17 13.85 9.93
C GLY A 15 -4.95 13.33 10.71
N GLN A 16 -3.76 13.91 10.50
CA GLN A 16 -2.50 13.43 11.08
C GLN A 16 -2.50 13.38 12.62
N GLY A 17 -3.08 14.40 13.28
CA GLY A 17 -3.23 14.40 14.74
C GLY A 17 -4.11 13.25 15.26
N ASN A 18 -5.17 12.91 14.54
CA ASN A 18 -6.06 11.79 14.89
C ASN A 18 -5.36 10.44 14.66
N ILE A 19 -4.58 10.33 13.59
CA ILE A 19 -3.73 9.16 13.33
C ILE A 19 -2.72 8.96 14.47
N ILE A 20 -1.95 9.99 14.82
CA ILE A 20 -0.95 9.91 15.90
C ILE A 20 -1.59 9.47 17.21
N LYS A 21 -2.73 10.08 17.57
CA LYS A 21 -3.45 9.74 18.79
C LYS A 21 -3.93 8.28 18.79
N ALA A 22 -4.57 7.84 17.71
CA ALA A 22 -5.09 6.48 17.60
C ALA A 22 -3.97 5.43 17.68
N VAL A 23 -2.87 5.64 16.95
CA VAL A 23 -1.73 4.71 16.92
C VAL A 23 -1.03 4.64 18.28
N ARG A 24 -0.84 5.78 18.98
CA ARG A 24 -0.26 5.80 20.33
C ARG A 24 -1.14 5.12 21.37
N ASN A 25 -2.46 5.29 21.28
CA ASN A 25 -3.40 4.63 22.18
C ASN A 25 -3.33 3.09 22.07
N GLU A 26 -2.92 2.57 20.92
CA GLU A 26 -2.69 1.15 20.70
C GLU A 26 -1.28 0.68 21.10
N GLY A 27 -0.49 1.57 21.72
CA GLY A 27 0.82 1.27 22.30
C GLY A 27 1.97 1.25 21.29
N PHE A 28 1.78 1.76 20.07
CA PHE A 28 2.85 1.89 19.09
C PHE A 28 3.63 3.20 19.27
N GLN A 29 4.92 3.16 18.96
CA GLN A 29 5.74 4.37 18.87
C GLN A 29 5.39 5.13 17.59
N VAL A 30 5.33 6.47 17.71
CA VAL A 30 4.93 7.35 16.60
C VAL A 30 5.83 8.57 16.54
N ARG A 31 6.37 8.81 15.33
CA ARG A 31 7.17 9.98 14.98
C ARG A 31 6.53 10.73 13.83
N SER A 32 6.49 12.06 13.95
CA SER A 32 6.04 12.93 12.88
C SER A 32 7.23 13.41 12.06
N ILE A 33 7.08 13.48 10.74
CA ILE A 33 8.10 14.03 9.83
C ILE A 33 7.50 15.10 8.92
N ASN A 34 8.33 16.05 8.47
CA ASN A 34 7.91 17.12 7.57
C ASN A 34 7.76 16.67 6.10
N ARG A 35 6.86 15.72 5.87
CA ARG A 35 6.45 15.19 4.55
C ARG A 35 4.95 14.97 4.56
N LEU A 36 4.24 15.34 3.49
CA LEU A 36 2.77 15.16 3.42
C LEU A 36 2.41 13.68 3.31
N TRP A 37 3.10 12.95 2.42
CA TRP A 37 2.85 11.55 2.10
C TRP A 37 4.11 10.71 2.36
N PRO A 38 4.41 10.35 3.61
CA PRO A 38 5.58 9.54 3.94
C PRO A 38 5.59 8.18 3.22
N ARG A 39 4.41 7.68 2.84
CA ARG A 39 4.23 6.42 2.11
C ARG A 39 4.95 6.40 0.76
N ASP A 40 4.97 7.53 0.08
CA ASP A 40 5.45 7.61 -1.30
C ASP A 40 6.96 7.53 -1.39
N HIS A 41 7.69 7.70 -0.28
CA HIS A 41 9.14 7.88 -0.29
C HIS A 41 9.95 6.59 -0.14
N TYR A 42 9.40 5.55 0.49
CA TYR A 42 10.12 4.28 0.66
C TYR A 42 9.20 3.12 1.02
N VAL A 43 9.72 1.91 0.80
CA VAL A 43 9.15 0.65 1.28
C VAL A 43 10.12 0.03 2.27
N HIS A 44 9.62 -0.35 3.45
CA HIS A 44 10.34 -1.16 4.42
C HIS A 44 9.82 -2.60 4.37
N PHE A 45 10.69 -3.55 4.05
CA PHE A 45 10.33 -4.97 3.96
C PHE A 45 11.50 -5.87 4.32
N ASN A 46 11.26 -6.89 5.17
CA ASN A 46 12.28 -7.83 5.65
C ASN A 46 13.58 -7.15 6.13
N GLY A 47 13.45 -6.01 6.80
CA GLY A 47 14.58 -5.24 7.31
C GLY A 47 15.39 -4.48 6.28
N ARG A 48 14.93 -4.43 5.02
CA ARG A 48 15.50 -3.60 3.95
C ARG A 48 14.61 -2.39 3.73
N TYR A 49 15.26 -1.24 3.52
CA TYR A 49 14.63 -0.03 3.04
C TYR A 49 14.96 0.14 1.57
N VAL A 50 13.93 0.38 0.78
CA VAL A 50 14.11 0.69 -0.63
C VAL A 50 13.43 2.02 -0.90
N LYS A 51 14.24 3.03 -1.23
CA LYS A 51 13.77 4.37 -1.58
C LYS A 51 12.98 4.31 -2.89
N SER A 52 11.90 5.06 -2.94
CA SER A 52 11.11 5.24 -4.15
C SER A 52 11.93 5.97 -5.23
N GLY A 53 11.79 5.52 -6.48
CA GLY A 53 12.43 6.19 -7.61
C GLY A 53 11.59 7.33 -8.18
N SER A 54 12.25 8.33 -8.76
CA SER A 54 11.57 9.47 -9.40
C SER A 54 11.19 9.14 -10.86
N PRO A 55 10.04 9.62 -11.38
CA PRO A 55 9.66 9.42 -12.78
C PRO A 55 10.75 9.87 -13.76
N GLY A 56 11.27 8.93 -14.56
CA GLY A 56 12.30 9.23 -15.57
C GLY A 56 13.74 9.41 -15.05
N PHE A 57 14.02 9.16 -13.77
CA PHE A 57 15.36 9.23 -13.20
C PHE A 57 15.94 7.86 -12.83
N ILE A 58 17.25 7.84 -12.53
CA ILE A 58 18.06 6.66 -12.17
C ILE A 58 18.11 6.47 -10.64
N ASP A 59 17.62 7.43 -9.86
CA ASP A 59 17.59 7.35 -8.40
C ASP A 59 16.43 6.46 -7.89
N GLY A 60 16.68 5.72 -6.81
CA GLY A 60 15.67 4.88 -6.15
C GLY A 60 15.28 3.60 -6.90
N ASN A 61 14.18 2.96 -6.48
CA ASN A 61 13.73 1.69 -7.04
C ASN A 61 12.87 1.85 -8.31
N SER A 62 12.82 0.79 -9.11
CA SER A 62 12.01 0.77 -10.34
C SER A 62 10.51 0.61 -10.07
N PHE A 63 10.09 0.43 -8.82
CA PHE A 63 8.69 0.35 -8.42
C PHE A 63 8.06 1.71 -8.13
N GLY A 64 8.82 2.80 -8.26
CA GLY A 64 8.31 4.15 -8.04
C GLY A 64 7.93 4.37 -6.59
N GLU A 65 6.75 4.93 -6.36
CA GLU A 65 6.25 5.29 -5.02
C GLU A 65 5.84 4.09 -4.18
N GLY A 66 6.01 4.20 -2.85
CA GLY A 66 5.72 3.10 -1.93
C GLY A 66 4.24 2.66 -1.93
N GLY A 67 3.30 3.54 -2.29
CA GLY A 67 1.89 3.17 -2.47
C GLY A 67 1.66 2.08 -3.51
N ASN A 68 2.62 1.88 -4.43
CA ASN A 68 2.58 0.84 -5.43
C ASN A 68 3.07 -0.54 -4.96
N VAL A 69 3.53 -0.68 -3.71
CA VAL A 69 4.12 -1.92 -3.20
C VAL A 69 3.51 -2.30 -1.85
N LEU A 70 2.76 -3.40 -1.78
CA LEU A 70 2.20 -3.91 -0.53
C LEU A 70 3.03 -5.10 -0.02
N PRO A 71 3.67 -4.98 1.17
CA PRO A 71 4.44 -6.07 1.74
C PRO A 71 3.56 -7.16 2.36
N GLY A 72 3.79 -8.41 1.93
CA GLY A 72 3.18 -9.62 2.48
C GLY A 72 4.10 -10.38 3.45
N ASN A 73 3.79 -11.65 3.74
CA ASN A 73 4.67 -12.52 4.52
C ASN A 73 5.66 -13.25 3.61
N GLY A 74 6.82 -12.64 3.35
CA GLY A 74 7.84 -13.18 2.43
C GLY A 74 7.53 -13.00 0.94
N PHE A 75 6.54 -12.17 0.61
CA PHE A 75 6.20 -11.78 -0.75
C PHE A 75 5.86 -10.29 -0.84
N LEU A 76 5.85 -9.73 -2.04
CA LEU A 76 5.41 -8.36 -2.35
C LEU A 76 4.31 -8.39 -3.41
N LEU A 77 3.26 -7.60 -3.22
CA LEU A 77 2.37 -7.21 -4.31
C LEU A 77 2.86 -5.90 -4.89
N VAL A 78 3.07 -5.84 -6.20
CA VAL A 78 3.56 -4.67 -6.91
C VAL A 78 2.57 -4.29 -7.99
N SER A 79 2.19 -3.01 -8.01
CA SER A 79 1.30 -2.43 -9.03
C SER A 79 1.80 -2.68 -10.44
N ASP A 80 0.91 -3.06 -11.35
CA ASP A 80 1.19 -3.01 -12.80
C ASP A 80 1.30 -1.56 -13.33
N GLY A 81 0.89 -0.57 -12.53
CA GLY A 81 0.96 0.86 -12.82
C GLY A 81 2.27 1.55 -12.41
N VAL A 82 3.28 0.82 -11.92
CA VAL A 82 4.58 1.43 -11.57
C VAL A 82 5.27 2.09 -12.78
N TYR A 83 6.17 3.03 -12.51
CA TYR A 83 6.88 3.86 -13.51
C TYR A 83 7.69 3.11 -14.58
N ILE A 84 7.75 1.78 -14.50
CA ILE A 84 8.27 0.92 -15.57
C ILE A 84 7.52 1.19 -16.89
N LYS A 85 6.21 1.46 -16.85
CA LYS A 85 5.43 1.82 -18.05
C LYS A 85 5.96 3.08 -18.75
N GLU A 86 6.25 4.13 -17.98
CA GLU A 86 6.74 5.40 -18.53
C GLU A 86 8.18 5.29 -19.05
N LYS A 87 9.02 4.48 -18.39
CA LYS A 87 10.36 4.17 -18.91
C LYS A 87 10.28 3.42 -20.24
N PHE A 88 9.37 2.44 -20.38
CA PHE A 88 9.15 1.76 -21.65
C PHE A 88 8.59 2.68 -22.73
N ALA A 89 7.58 3.50 -22.44
CA ALA A 89 6.99 4.42 -23.42
C ALA A 89 8.00 5.48 -23.94
N LYS A 90 9.04 5.79 -23.17
CA LYS A 90 10.14 6.67 -23.61
C LYS A 90 11.19 5.96 -24.47
N ILE A 91 11.35 4.64 -24.32
CA ILE A 91 12.39 3.84 -24.99
C ILE A 91 11.84 3.16 -26.25
N LEU A 92 10.59 2.71 -26.21
CA LEU A 92 9.91 2.00 -27.28
C LEU A 92 9.00 2.98 -28.04
N SER A 93 9.01 2.90 -29.37
CA SER A 93 8.05 3.64 -30.23
C SER A 93 6.62 3.11 -30.10
N ASP A 94 6.46 1.89 -29.57
CA ASP A 94 5.19 1.18 -29.43
C ASP A 94 4.81 1.04 -27.95
N GLU A 95 3.50 1.05 -27.65
CA GLU A 95 3.02 0.80 -26.28
C GLU A 95 3.38 -0.64 -25.83
N PRO A 96 4.03 -0.81 -24.66
CA PRO A 96 4.39 -2.13 -24.18
C PRO A 96 3.15 -2.98 -23.83
N THR A 97 3.24 -4.28 -24.11
CA THR A 97 2.21 -5.24 -23.69
C THR A 97 2.22 -5.46 -22.17
N TYR A 98 1.09 -5.95 -21.64
CA TYR A 98 0.98 -6.28 -20.22
C TYR A 98 2.05 -7.29 -19.77
N GLU A 99 2.31 -8.34 -20.55
CA GLU A 99 3.33 -9.35 -20.22
C GLU A 99 4.75 -8.78 -20.19
N GLN A 100 5.09 -7.85 -21.09
CA GLN A 100 6.40 -7.18 -21.07
C GLN A 100 6.58 -6.34 -19.80
N ILE A 101 5.53 -5.66 -19.36
CA ILE A 101 5.56 -4.84 -18.15
C ILE A 101 5.63 -5.72 -16.91
N LYS A 102 4.81 -6.78 -16.87
CA LYS A 102 4.84 -7.79 -15.82
C LYS A 102 6.23 -8.38 -15.67
N GLU A 103 6.85 -8.84 -16.75
CA GLU A 103 8.20 -9.43 -16.69
C GLU A 103 9.25 -8.41 -16.24
N ALA A 104 9.16 -7.15 -16.67
CA ALA A 104 10.07 -6.11 -16.22
C ALA A 104 9.92 -5.80 -14.73
N ILE A 105 8.68 -5.76 -14.21
CA ILE A 105 8.41 -5.61 -12.77
C ILE A 105 8.99 -6.80 -12.01
N LEU A 106 8.75 -8.02 -12.48
CA LEU A 106 9.27 -9.23 -11.85
C LEU A 106 10.81 -9.24 -11.83
N SER A 107 11.44 -8.88 -12.94
CA SER A 107 12.90 -8.78 -13.06
C SER A 107 13.49 -7.79 -12.06
N LYS A 108 12.92 -6.58 -11.96
CA LYS A 108 13.34 -5.59 -10.98
C LYS A 108 13.05 -6.00 -9.55
N GLY A 109 11.96 -6.72 -9.31
CA GLY A 109 11.67 -7.28 -7.99
C GLY A 109 12.70 -8.28 -7.52
N ARG A 110 13.14 -9.17 -8.42
CA ARG A 110 14.23 -10.12 -8.13
C ARG A 110 15.55 -9.43 -7.86
N GLU A 111 15.82 -8.28 -8.49
CA GLU A 111 17.01 -7.46 -8.25
C GLU A 111 16.99 -6.79 -6.87
N TYR A 112 15.90 -6.08 -6.52
CA TYR A 112 15.81 -5.33 -5.25
C TYR A 112 15.48 -6.22 -4.04
N TYR A 113 14.73 -7.30 -4.26
CA TYR A 113 14.23 -8.20 -3.23
C TYR A 113 14.44 -9.68 -3.64
N PRO A 114 15.71 -10.14 -3.77
CA PRO A 114 16.04 -11.49 -4.22
C PRO A 114 15.41 -12.61 -3.37
N ASP A 115 15.14 -12.33 -2.09
CA ASP A 115 14.58 -13.29 -1.14
C ASP A 115 13.04 -13.25 -1.06
N ALA A 116 12.40 -12.44 -1.92
CA ALA A 116 10.95 -12.24 -1.91
C ALA A 116 10.29 -12.83 -3.16
N ARG A 117 9.11 -13.43 -2.97
CA ARG A 117 8.23 -13.72 -4.11
C ARG A 117 7.58 -12.41 -4.56
N ILE A 118 7.61 -12.12 -5.85
CA ILE A 118 7.07 -10.88 -6.42
C ILE A 118 5.83 -11.22 -7.21
N HIS A 119 4.73 -10.55 -6.89
CA HIS A 119 3.46 -10.69 -7.59
C HIS A 119 3.05 -9.36 -8.18
N VAL A 120 2.64 -9.36 -9.45
CA VAL A 120 2.16 -8.16 -10.13
C VAL A 120 0.65 -8.08 -9.96
N ALA A 121 0.19 -7.03 -9.27
CA ALA A 121 -1.21 -6.80 -8.96
C ALA A 121 -1.79 -5.77 -9.95
N PRO A 122 -2.88 -6.11 -10.67
CA PRO A 122 -3.49 -5.19 -11.61
C PRO A 122 -4.18 -4.02 -10.91
N THR A 123 -4.05 -2.83 -11.50
CA THR A 123 -4.71 -1.57 -11.06
C THR A 123 -5.83 -1.12 -11.98
N GLY A 124 -5.99 -1.78 -13.14
CA GLY A 124 -7.03 -1.48 -14.12
C GLY A 124 -6.59 -0.57 -15.28
N TYR A 125 -5.41 0.06 -15.21
CA TYR A 125 -4.87 0.89 -16.31
C TYR A 125 -4.72 0.08 -17.62
N PHE A 126 -4.16 -1.14 -17.55
CA PHE A 126 -3.98 -2.01 -18.72
C PHE A 126 -5.28 -2.68 -19.20
N HIS A 127 -6.29 -2.72 -18.33
CA HIS A 127 -7.60 -3.28 -18.65
C HIS A 127 -8.60 -2.20 -19.10
N LYS A 128 -8.10 -1.08 -19.64
CA LYS A 128 -8.86 0.08 -20.18
C LYS A 128 -9.73 0.82 -19.11
N GLY A 129 -9.42 0.71 -17.83
CA GLY A 129 -10.06 1.44 -16.74
C GLY A 129 -9.48 2.83 -16.53
N LYS A 130 -10.18 3.68 -15.76
CA LYS A 130 -9.54 4.85 -15.11
C LYS A 130 -8.77 4.28 -13.92
N GLY A 131 -7.49 3.96 -14.08
CA GLY A 131 -6.71 3.45 -12.98
C GLY A 131 -6.54 4.50 -11.87
N HIS A 132 -6.24 4.02 -10.68
CA HIS A 132 -5.89 4.82 -9.52
C HIS A 132 -4.38 4.84 -9.34
N GLU A 133 -3.84 5.94 -8.80
CA GLU A 133 -2.39 6.20 -8.78
C GLU A 133 -1.61 5.09 -8.05
N HIS A 134 -2.17 4.47 -7.00
CA HIS A 134 -1.52 3.43 -6.18
C HIS A 134 -2.41 2.19 -5.94
N ILE A 135 -1.81 0.99 -5.84
CA ILE A 135 -2.56 -0.24 -5.49
C ILE A 135 -3.16 -0.21 -4.09
N ASP A 136 -2.53 0.49 -3.15
CA ASP A 136 -2.99 0.58 -1.77
C ASP A 136 -4.23 1.48 -1.59
N MET A 137 -4.73 2.09 -2.67
CA MET A 137 -6.02 2.78 -2.70
C MET A 137 -7.20 1.82 -2.85
N LEU A 138 -6.97 0.65 -3.45
CA LEU A 138 -8.00 -0.33 -3.79
C LEU A 138 -7.69 -1.75 -3.30
N THR A 139 -6.57 -1.95 -2.60
CA THR A 139 -6.16 -3.24 -2.06
C THR A 139 -5.72 -3.09 -0.61
N LEU A 140 -6.22 -3.95 0.26
CA LEU A 140 -5.78 -4.07 1.66
C LEU A 140 -5.27 -5.50 1.88
N LEU A 141 -4.01 -5.62 2.30
CA LEU A 141 -3.36 -6.89 2.58
C LEU A 141 -3.10 -7.02 4.08
N LEU A 142 -3.55 -8.13 4.66
CA LEU A 142 -3.29 -8.51 6.04
C LEU A 142 -2.51 -9.84 6.07
N PRO A 143 -1.17 -9.78 6.15
CA PRO A 143 -0.31 -10.93 5.90
C PRO A 143 -0.34 -12.05 6.97
N LYS A 144 -0.58 -11.73 8.25
CA LYS A 144 -0.69 -12.71 9.35
C LYS A 144 -2.04 -13.41 9.36
N THR A 145 -3.13 -12.66 9.22
CA THR A 145 -4.49 -13.22 9.08
C THR A 145 -4.76 -13.81 7.70
N LYS A 146 -3.81 -13.67 6.76
CA LYS A 146 -3.86 -14.19 5.39
C LYS A 146 -5.11 -13.72 4.65
N LEU A 147 -5.40 -12.42 4.75
CA LEU A 147 -6.55 -11.81 4.11
C LEU A 147 -6.10 -10.80 3.06
N LEU A 148 -6.71 -10.87 1.88
CA LEU A 148 -6.55 -9.91 0.79
C LEU A 148 -7.92 -9.35 0.44
N ILE A 149 -8.11 -8.05 0.62
CA ILE A 149 -9.37 -7.36 0.30
C ILE A 149 -9.11 -6.47 -0.92
N LEU A 150 -9.99 -6.57 -1.91
CA LEU A 150 -9.94 -5.81 -3.15
C LEU A 150 -11.23 -5.02 -3.33
N ASP A 151 -11.14 -3.70 -3.40
CA ASP A 151 -12.26 -2.81 -3.67
C ASP A 151 -12.63 -2.89 -5.15
N THR A 152 -13.80 -3.44 -5.44
CA THR A 152 -14.33 -3.62 -6.80
C THR A 152 -14.98 -2.36 -7.37
N HIS A 153 -15.29 -1.36 -6.53
CA HIS A 153 -15.82 -0.07 -6.95
C HIS A 153 -14.70 0.82 -7.50
N PHE A 154 -13.66 1.06 -6.70
CA PHE A 154 -12.49 1.84 -7.13
C PHE A 154 -11.57 1.00 -8.02
N GLY A 155 -11.28 -0.24 -7.65
CA GLY A 155 -10.55 -1.19 -8.51
C GLY A 155 -11.36 -1.72 -9.69
N LYS A 156 -12.32 -0.97 -10.25
CA LYS A 156 -13.15 -1.43 -11.36
C LYS A 156 -12.24 -1.95 -12.48
N ARG A 157 -12.47 -3.21 -12.89
CA ARG A 157 -11.66 -4.03 -13.82
C ARG A 157 -10.40 -4.69 -13.23
N ALA A 158 -9.69 -4.06 -12.31
CA ALA A 158 -8.70 -4.77 -11.49
C ALA A 158 -9.38 -5.88 -10.67
N GLY A 159 -10.56 -5.59 -10.10
CA GLY A 159 -11.43 -6.52 -9.38
C GLY A 159 -11.84 -7.77 -10.14
N THR A 160 -11.83 -7.71 -11.48
CA THR A 160 -12.19 -8.80 -12.38
C THR A 160 -10.99 -9.53 -12.96
N ALA A 161 -9.78 -9.05 -12.70
CA ALA A 161 -8.56 -9.65 -13.20
C ALA A 161 -8.24 -10.93 -12.41
N LYS A 162 -7.86 -11.99 -13.12
CA LYS A 162 -7.61 -13.32 -12.53
C LYS A 162 -6.37 -13.35 -11.65
N GLU A 163 -5.48 -12.38 -11.83
CA GLU A 163 -4.20 -12.27 -11.12
C GLU A 163 -4.42 -12.20 -9.60
N TYR A 164 -5.46 -11.51 -9.11
CA TYR A 164 -5.76 -11.51 -7.68
C TYR A 164 -6.15 -12.89 -7.15
N ASP A 165 -6.87 -13.70 -7.92
CA ASP A 165 -7.19 -15.08 -7.54
C ASP A 165 -5.94 -15.97 -7.54
N GLU A 166 -5.10 -15.84 -8.57
CA GLU A 166 -3.83 -16.58 -8.70
C GLU A 166 -2.86 -16.25 -7.54
N ILE A 167 -2.75 -14.96 -7.19
CA ILE A 167 -1.95 -14.47 -6.07
C ILE A 167 -2.49 -15.02 -4.75
N ALA A 168 -3.81 -14.91 -4.53
CA ALA A 168 -4.44 -15.41 -3.31
C ALA A 168 -4.25 -16.91 -3.15
N GLN A 169 -4.36 -17.68 -4.24
CA GLN A 169 -4.08 -19.11 -4.23
C GLN A 169 -2.61 -19.41 -3.90
N ALA A 170 -1.67 -18.74 -4.58
CA ALA A 170 -0.24 -18.97 -4.40
C ALA A 170 0.23 -18.68 -2.96
N GLU A 171 -0.24 -17.58 -2.39
CA GLU A 171 0.13 -17.13 -1.04
C GLU A 171 -0.82 -17.63 0.06
N ARG A 172 -1.80 -18.49 -0.30
CA ARG A 172 -2.80 -19.07 0.60
C ARG A 172 -3.58 -18.00 1.38
N LEU A 173 -3.98 -16.94 0.69
CA LEU A 173 -4.78 -15.84 1.19
C LEU A 173 -6.26 -16.11 0.93
N LYS A 174 -7.13 -15.71 1.87
CA LYS A 174 -8.55 -15.52 1.60
C LYS A 174 -8.71 -14.22 0.82
N LEU A 175 -9.25 -14.31 -0.40
CA LEU A 175 -9.59 -13.14 -1.21
C LEU A 175 -11.02 -12.70 -0.94
N ILE A 176 -11.22 -11.44 -0.57
CA ILE A 176 -12.53 -10.81 -0.46
C ILE A 176 -12.64 -9.69 -1.49
N ARG A 177 -13.62 -9.81 -2.37
CA ARG A 177 -14.03 -8.73 -3.27
C ARG A 177 -15.07 -7.88 -2.55
N PHE A 178 -14.70 -6.65 -2.24
CA PHE A 178 -15.47 -5.71 -1.45
C PHE A 178 -16.04 -4.61 -2.36
N ASP A 179 -17.26 -4.15 -2.10
CA ASP A 179 -17.87 -3.00 -2.79
C ASP A 179 -18.07 -1.87 -1.78
N SER A 180 -17.28 -0.81 -1.92
CA SER A 180 -17.31 0.35 -1.03
C SER A 180 -18.35 1.40 -1.38
N SER A 181 -19.09 1.24 -2.48
CA SER A 181 -19.97 2.28 -3.03
C SER A 181 -21.02 2.79 -2.03
N GLN A 182 -21.44 1.94 -1.09
CA GLN A 182 -22.43 2.26 -0.06
C GLN A 182 -21.94 3.25 1.02
N ASP A 183 -20.63 3.33 1.28
CA ASP A 183 -20.10 4.18 2.35
C ASP A 183 -19.95 5.65 1.93
N GLY A 184 -19.93 5.94 0.62
CA GLY A 184 -19.66 7.28 0.10
C GLY A 184 -18.26 7.81 0.45
N VAL A 185 -17.32 6.91 0.81
CA VAL A 185 -15.95 7.23 1.18
C VAL A 185 -15.00 6.79 0.08
N TRP A 186 -14.08 7.67 -0.30
CA TRP A 186 -13.03 7.35 -1.26
C TRP A 186 -11.90 6.55 -0.61
N TYR A 187 -11.46 5.50 -1.31
CA TYR A 187 -10.31 4.66 -0.94
C TYR A 187 -10.35 4.15 0.51
N PRO A 188 -11.43 3.46 0.93
CA PRO A 188 -11.53 2.94 2.29
C PRO A 188 -10.43 1.93 2.62
N LEU A 189 -9.90 1.23 1.61
CA LEU A 189 -8.81 0.27 1.78
C LEU A 189 -7.43 0.93 1.98
N ASN A 190 -7.29 2.25 1.79
CA ASN A 190 -6.07 2.99 2.12
C ASN A 190 -5.95 3.21 3.63
N SER A 191 -5.83 2.09 4.32
CA SER A 191 -5.85 1.92 5.77
C SER A 191 -4.47 1.45 6.25
N LEU A 192 -4.07 1.85 7.46
CA LEU A 192 -2.81 1.41 8.04
C LEU A 192 -2.99 0.04 8.71
N VAL A 193 -2.15 -0.94 8.37
CA VAL A 193 -2.11 -2.26 8.99
C VAL A 193 -0.85 -2.37 9.85
N LEU A 194 -1.01 -2.71 11.14
CA LEU A 194 0.12 -2.93 12.03
C LEU A 194 0.03 -4.33 12.68
N PRO A 195 1.15 -5.04 12.86
CA PRO A 195 1.17 -6.29 13.61
C PRO A 195 0.94 -6.04 15.10
N LYS A 196 0.19 -6.94 15.76
CA LYS A 196 -0.07 -6.90 17.20
C LYS A 196 -0.17 -8.33 17.76
N GLY A 197 0.94 -8.86 18.29
CA GLY A 197 1.02 -10.29 18.61
C GLY A 197 0.83 -11.13 17.35
N ASP A 198 0.16 -12.27 17.47
CA ASP A 198 -0.07 -13.19 16.34
C ASP A 198 -1.06 -12.70 15.26
N SER A 199 -1.63 -11.50 15.42
CA SER A 199 -2.60 -10.90 14.49
C SER A 199 -2.21 -9.49 14.05
N GLU A 200 -3.11 -8.83 13.31
CA GLU A 200 -3.00 -7.42 12.94
C GLU A 200 -4.13 -6.56 13.53
N ILE A 201 -3.83 -5.28 13.64
CA ILE A 201 -4.79 -4.22 13.88
C ILE A 201 -4.82 -3.30 12.66
N VAL A 202 -6.03 -2.90 12.25
CA VAL A 202 -6.25 -2.07 11.07
C VAL A 202 -6.80 -0.71 11.49
N PHE A 203 -6.17 0.38 11.06
CA PHE A 203 -6.64 1.74 11.28
C PHE A 203 -7.38 2.23 10.05
N VAL A 204 -8.67 2.50 10.20
CA VAL A 204 -9.64 2.72 9.12
C VAL A 204 -10.33 4.07 9.30
N ASP A 205 -10.72 4.73 8.21
CA ASP A 205 -11.58 5.92 8.25
C ASP A 205 -12.91 5.56 8.93
N THR A 206 -13.32 6.27 9.98
CA THR A 206 -14.58 5.98 10.71
C THR A 206 -15.81 5.99 9.81
N ARG A 207 -15.75 6.68 8.66
CA ARG A 207 -16.85 6.72 7.70
C ARG A 207 -16.92 5.48 6.80
N ALA A 208 -15.86 4.66 6.73
CA ALA A 208 -15.85 3.40 5.97
C ALA A 208 -16.53 2.27 6.76
N SER A 209 -17.80 2.47 7.09
CA SER A 209 -18.58 1.63 8.00
C SER A 209 -18.70 0.18 7.51
N SER A 210 -18.82 -0.01 6.19
CA SER A 210 -18.95 -1.34 5.59
C SER A 210 -17.65 -2.12 5.66
N LEU A 211 -16.49 -1.45 5.51
CA LEU A 211 -15.18 -2.06 5.72
C LEU A 211 -14.95 -2.45 7.18
N MET A 212 -15.28 -1.57 8.14
CA MET A 212 -15.16 -1.91 9.57
C MET A 212 -16.04 -3.11 9.94
N ARG A 213 -17.25 -3.19 9.40
CA ARG A 213 -18.14 -4.35 9.58
C ARG A 213 -17.53 -5.62 8.99
N LEU A 214 -16.98 -5.55 7.78
CA LEU A 214 -16.31 -6.67 7.13
C LEU A 214 -15.13 -7.18 7.98
N LEU A 215 -14.25 -6.27 8.43
CA LEU A 215 -13.10 -6.63 9.27
C LEU A 215 -13.54 -7.32 10.57
N SER A 216 -14.59 -6.80 11.23
CA SER A 216 -15.17 -7.41 12.42
C SER A 216 -15.71 -8.83 12.18
N GLN A 217 -16.38 -9.07 11.04
CA GLN A 217 -16.87 -10.39 10.64
C GLN A 217 -15.73 -11.39 10.40
N GLU A 218 -14.58 -10.90 9.94
CA GLU A 218 -13.35 -11.67 9.77
C GLU A 218 -12.53 -11.79 11.07
N GLY A 219 -13.05 -11.31 12.21
CA GLY A 219 -12.37 -11.35 13.50
C GLY A 219 -11.16 -10.41 13.60
N ILE A 220 -11.05 -9.43 12.70
CA ILE A 220 -9.96 -8.47 12.66
C ILE A 220 -10.33 -7.23 13.47
N ARG A 221 -9.45 -6.83 14.37
CA ARG A 221 -9.62 -5.61 15.16
C ARG A 221 -9.37 -4.39 14.29
N SER A 222 -10.36 -3.53 14.18
CA SER A 222 -10.25 -2.24 13.48
C SER A 222 -10.37 -1.06 14.45
N ILE A 223 -9.55 -0.02 14.27
CA ILE A 223 -9.62 1.26 14.98
C ILE A 223 -10.08 2.34 14.01
N GLY A 224 -11.21 2.96 14.33
CA GLY A 224 -11.73 4.08 13.54
C GLY A 224 -10.94 5.37 13.81
N ILE A 225 -10.54 6.04 12.74
CA ILE A 225 -9.92 7.37 12.75
C ILE A 225 -10.83 8.34 12.00
N ASP A 226 -11.23 9.44 12.66
CA ASP A 226 -11.99 10.50 11.99
C ASP A 226 -11.08 11.32 11.06
N MET A 227 -11.32 11.20 9.75
CA MET A 227 -10.61 11.92 8.72
C MET A 227 -11.46 13.13 8.29
N LEU A 228 -11.29 14.27 8.98
CA LEU A 228 -12.10 15.49 8.89
C LEU A 228 -12.22 16.14 7.49
N LYS A 229 -11.51 15.68 6.46
CA LYS A 229 -11.60 16.28 5.13
C LYS A 229 -12.82 15.74 4.38
N HIS A 230 -13.82 16.61 4.25
CA HIS A 230 -14.94 16.43 3.34
C HIS A 230 -14.42 16.12 1.93
N THR A 231 -14.94 15.03 1.38
CA THR A 231 -14.95 14.66 -0.04
C THR A 231 -13.62 14.31 -0.73
N TYR A 232 -12.48 15.01 -0.59
CA TYR A 232 -11.25 14.66 -1.35
C TYR A 232 -9.91 15.20 -0.78
N PRO A 233 -9.16 14.46 0.06
CA PRO A 233 -7.70 14.45 -0.02
C PRO A 233 -7.25 13.31 -0.93
N ALA A 234 -6.38 13.61 -1.90
CA ALA A 234 -5.53 12.59 -2.51
C ALA A 234 -4.69 11.97 -1.38
N GLY A 235 -4.96 10.70 -1.05
CA GLY A 235 -4.35 9.96 0.06
C GLY A 235 -5.13 9.99 1.38
N LYS A 236 -5.36 8.80 1.94
CA LYS A 236 -6.03 8.58 3.24
C LYS A 236 -4.98 8.19 4.31
N ILE A 237 -5.29 7.24 5.17
CA ILE A 237 -4.49 6.92 6.36
C ILE A 237 -3.16 6.30 5.94
N HIS A 238 -3.16 5.36 5.00
CA HIS A 238 -1.93 4.69 4.58
C HIS A 238 -0.98 5.64 3.85
N CYS A 239 -1.47 6.51 2.95
CA CYS A 239 -0.62 7.52 2.30
C CYS A 239 0.04 8.48 3.30
N GLN A 240 -0.67 8.80 4.39
CA GLN A 240 -0.21 9.68 5.47
C GLN A 240 0.73 9.00 6.47
N THR A 241 0.98 7.71 6.31
CA THR A 241 1.79 6.92 7.22
C THR A 241 2.84 6.09 6.50
N ASN A 242 3.88 5.70 7.22
CA ASN A 242 4.81 4.67 6.79
C ASN A 242 5.36 3.97 8.04
N THR A 243 6.12 2.90 7.88
CA THR A 243 6.67 2.15 9.01
C THR A 243 8.18 1.97 8.87
N CYS A 244 8.87 2.02 10.00
CA CYS A 244 10.30 1.78 10.09
C CYS A 244 10.62 0.97 11.35
N LYS A 245 11.87 0.52 11.49
CA LYS A 245 12.34 -0.03 12.74
C LYS A 245 12.55 1.08 13.75
N LEU A 246 12.20 0.79 15.00
CA LEU A 246 12.41 1.71 16.10
C LEU A 246 13.89 2.08 16.22
N GLY A 247 14.18 3.39 16.24
CA GLY A 247 15.54 3.92 16.33
C GLY A 247 16.23 4.17 14.99
N ASP A 248 15.62 3.78 13.86
CA ASP A 248 16.21 4.07 12.55
C ASP A 248 16.17 5.57 12.22
N ASN A 249 17.26 6.06 11.61
CA ASN A 249 17.39 7.43 11.15
C ASN A 249 16.77 7.62 9.75
N ILE A 250 15.44 7.56 9.69
CA ILE A 250 14.68 7.73 8.44
C ILE A 250 14.88 9.12 7.83
N GLU A 251 15.02 10.18 8.61
CA GLU A 251 15.23 11.53 8.07
C GLU A 251 16.59 11.63 7.36
N GLY A 252 17.65 11.07 7.94
CA GLY A 252 18.96 10.96 7.28
C GLY A 252 18.91 10.11 6.02
N PHE A 253 18.16 8.99 6.04
CA PHE A 253 17.92 8.16 4.85
C PHE A 253 17.20 8.95 3.74
N LEU A 254 16.24 9.81 4.09
CA LEU A 254 15.48 10.62 3.14
C LEU A 254 16.19 11.90 2.69
N ALA A 255 17.21 12.37 3.43
CA ALA A 255 17.94 13.60 3.13
C ALA A 255 19.14 13.39 2.18
N ASN A 256 19.73 12.20 2.16
CA ASN A 256 20.92 11.88 1.36
C ASN A 256 20.59 11.50 -0.10
N SER A 257 19.54 12.08 -0.66
CA SER A 257 18.91 11.57 -1.87
C SER A 257 18.11 12.59 -2.63
#